data_AF-A0A3N5LI54-F1
#
_entry.id   AF-A0A3N5LI54-F1
#
_cell.length_a   1.000
_cell.length_b   1.000
_cell.length_c   1.000
_cell.angle_alpha   90.00
_cell.angle_beta   90.00
_cell.angle_gamma   90.00
#
_symmetry.space_group_name_H-M   'P 1'
#
loop_
_entity.id
_entity.type
_entity.pdbx_description
1 polymer ?
#
loop_
_entity_poly.entity_id
_entity_poly.type
_entity_poly.pdbx_seq_one_letter_code
_entity_poly.pdbx_strand_id
1 'polypeptide(L)'
;YLSNRLDDSVSVIDVGNRKVLRNLPVGDEQHGVLTDKSGRFLYVLNTSTDDISVYDTETFQETRRLSASRGPWSLALAPDGSRILVTNTLSRFVKLRTPSASEVTVIDTERNAVENRVTVPEANLIQGVSWHPSGEFGFVTLNRTKNLVPMTRLVQGWTITNGLGVVWKEGGIDQVLLDEPNMGFSDAADVVFTPDGKYALVTSTTSHKVAVVDVQKLISVVRRASDQERKEILPNHRGKSPEFLVKHIATERSPRGVVMGADGKLAYVCNSLDDSLTVIDLAAMRAIKRVDLGGPKEITKIRFGERTFHDSKISFQRQFSCHSCHPDGHVDGINYDIEADGIGISPVDNRTLRGINDTDPFKWEGTNPSLSRQCGARLAVFFTRVAPFTPEELAAVDNYICTIPRPPNRYRPHGTPLTEAQRRGKAIFERTMTNDGRPIPEGNRCVTCHFPPLYTDRARHDVGTQERLDRTGNFDVPHLSNIYDSAPYLHNGMAATLEEIWTVYNPYDKHGVTNDMTKDQLNDLIEFIKTL
;
A
#
# COMPACT_ATOMS: atom_id res chain seq x y z
N TYR A 1 7.06 -8.18 -21.22
CA TYR A 1 7.00 -6.78 -20.79
C TYR A 1 7.50 -6.69 -19.37
N LEU A 2 8.30 -5.69 -19.03
CA LEU A 2 8.88 -5.50 -17.70
C LEU A 2 8.66 -4.05 -17.26
N SER A 3 7.97 -3.85 -16.14
CA SER A 3 7.77 -2.54 -15.53
C SER A 3 9.08 -2.03 -14.90
N ASN A 4 9.50 -0.81 -15.25
CA ASN A 4 10.64 -0.13 -14.66
C ASN A 4 10.12 0.94 -13.70
N ARG A 5 9.71 0.54 -12.49
CA ARG A 5 8.95 1.36 -11.53
C ARG A 5 9.52 2.77 -11.30
N LEU A 6 10.85 2.92 -11.26
CA LEU A 6 11.51 4.21 -10.97
C LEU A 6 11.88 5.02 -12.22
N ASP A 7 11.67 4.47 -13.43
CA ASP A 7 12.04 5.07 -14.71
C ASP A 7 10.82 5.44 -15.56
N ASP A 8 9.60 5.34 -15.01
CA ASP A 8 8.33 5.64 -15.68
C ASP A 8 8.17 4.98 -17.06
N SER A 9 8.62 3.73 -17.16
CA SER A 9 8.67 3.02 -18.43
C SER A 9 8.39 1.52 -18.33
N VAL A 10 7.92 0.93 -19.43
CA VAL A 10 7.83 -0.52 -19.61
C VAL A 10 8.80 -0.98 -20.70
N SER A 11 9.69 -1.90 -20.36
CA SER A 11 10.61 -2.53 -21.30
C SER A 11 9.90 -3.64 -22.09
N VAL A 12 10.01 -3.59 -23.42
CA VAL A 12 9.64 -4.69 -24.33
C VAL A 12 10.89 -5.54 -24.54
N ILE A 13 10.82 -6.82 -24.15
CA ILE A 13 11.98 -7.71 -24.13
C ILE A 13 11.74 -8.89 -25.07
N ASP A 14 12.69 -9.13 -25.97
CA ASP A 14 12.82 -10.38 -26.70
C ASP A 14 13.49 -11.41 -25.78
N VAL A 15 12.70 -12.38 -25.33
CA VAL A 15 13.16 -13.42 -24.39
C VAL A 15 14.12 -14.41 -25.06
N GLY A 16 13.91 -14.72 -26.33
CA GLY A 16 14.75 -15.68 -27.08
C GLY A 16 16.16 -15.13 -27.30
N ASN A 17 16.26 -13.86 -27.67
CA ASN A 17 17.53 -13.17 -27.88
C ASN A 17 18.08 -12.47 -26.63
N ARG A 18 17.28 -12.40 -25.55
CA ARG A 18 17.60 -11.71 -24.29
C ARG A 18 17.98 -10.24 -24.50
N LYS A 19 17.21 -9.53 -25.33
CA LYS A 19 17.45 -8.12 -25.67
C LYS A 19 16.23 -7.26 -25.39
N VAL A 20 16.48 -6.06 -24.86
CA VAL A 20 15.45 -5.01 -24.81
C VAL A 20 15.27 -4.48 -26.23
N LEU A 21 14.03 -4.54 -26.74
CA LEU A 21 13.66 -4.03 -28.06
C LEU A 21 13.35 -2.53 -28.00
N ARG A 22 12.67 -2.08 -26.95
CA ARG A 22 12.33 -0.67 -26.69
C ARG A 22 11.78 -0.47 -25.28
N ASN A 23 11.75 0.78 -24.85
CA ASN A 23 11.06 1.24 -23.64
C ASN A 23 9.86 2.09 -24.03
N LEU A 24 8.70 1.80 -23.43
CA LEU A 24 7.47 2.56 -23.60
C LEU A 24 7.34 3.53 -22.43
N PRO A 25 7.19 4.85 -22.66
CA PRO A 25 6.85 5.78 -21.57
C PRO A 25 5.45 5.45 -21.08
N VAL A 26 5.22 5.49 -19.77
CA VAL A 26 3.93 5.15 -19.13
C VAL A 26 3.63 6.13 -17.99
N GLY A 27 2.61 5.87 -17.16
CA GLY A 27 2.37 6.64 -15.94
C GLY A 27 3.41 6.33 -14.86
N ASP A 28 3.14 6.65 -13.60
CA ASP A 28 4.14 6.64 -12.51
C ASP A 28 4.04 5.39 -11.62
N GLU A 29 5.19 4.97 -11.08
CA GLU A 29 5.40 3.76 -10.28
C GLU A 29 4.62 2.54 -10.79
N GLN A 30 4.95 2.00 -11.97
CA GLN A 30 4.15 0.92 -12.54
C GLN A 30 4.42 -0.42 -11.88
N HIS A 31 3.34 -1.13 -11.56
CA HIS A 31 3.38 -2.48 -11.00
C HIS A 31 2.96 -3.53 -12.03
N GLY A 32 1.66 -3.86 -12.08
CA GLY A 32 1.13 -4.90 -12.96
C GLY A 32 1.16 -4.53 -14.44
N VAL A 33 1.59 -5.49 -15.27
CA VAL A 33 1.47 -5.45 -16.74
C VAL A 33 0.87 -6.74 -17.27
N LEU A 34 -0.09 -6.64 -18.18
CA LEU A 34 -0.81 -7.78 -18.72
C LEU A 34 -1.29 -7.48 -20.14
N THR A 35 -1.28 -8.46 -21.02
CA THR A 35 -1.92 -8.35 -22.33
C THR A 35 -3.32 -8.92 -22.32
N ASP A 36 -4.17 -8.46 -23.23
CA ASP A 36 -5.38 -9.18 -23.59
C ASP A 36 -5.07 -10.56 -24.20
N LYS A 37 -6.10 -11.37 -24.42
CA LYS A 37 -5.96 -12.74 -24.96
C LYS A 37 -5.33 -12.78 -26.34
N SER A 38 -5.56 -11.76 -27.17
CA SER A 38 -4.99 -11.69 -28.52
C SER A 38 -3.54 -11.19 -28.52
N GLY A 39 -3.10 -10.58 -27.41
CA GLY A 39 -1.79 -9.92 -27.31
C GLY A 39 -1.74 -8.54 -27.99
N ARG A 40 -2.87 -8.04 -28.51
CA ARG A 40 -2.98 -6.75 -29.21
C ARG A 40 -2.94 -5.56 -28.27
N PHE A 41 -3.50 -5.70 -27.07
CA PHE A 41 -3.56 -4.62 -26.09
C PHE A 41 -2.74 -4.96 -24.85
N LEU A 42 -1.90 -4.02 -24.42
CA LEU A 42 -1.13 -4.07 -23.19
C LEU A 42 -1.71 -3.10 -22.16
N TYR A 43 -2.12 -3.62 -21.01
CA TYR A 43 -2.59 -2.86 -19.87
C TYR A 43 -1.42 -2.66 -18.89
N VAL A 44 -1.19 -1.41 -18.49
CA VAL A 44 -0.13 -1.01 -17.57
C VAL A 44 -0.74 -0.25 -16.41
N LEU A 45 -0.56 -0.75 -15.18
CA LEU A 45 -1.03 -0.10 -13.97
C LEU A 45 -0.05 0.96 -13.51
N ASN A 46 -0.52 2.20 -13.41
CA ASN A 46 0.27 3.33 -12.94
C ASN A 46 -0.17 3.61 -11.50
N THR A 47 0.57 3.06 -10.55
CA THR A 47 0.12 2.94 -9.15
C THR A 47 -0.02 4.31 -8.49
N SER A 48 0.91 5.24 -8.73
CA SER A 48 0.87 6.57 -8.10
C SER A 48 -0.07 7.57 -8.81
N THR A 49 -0.58 7.27 -10.01
CA THR A 49 -1.60 8.10 -10.70
C THR A 49 -3.03 7.57 -10.60
N ASP A 50 -3.23 6.42 -9.95
CA ASP A 50 -4.55 5.78 -9.85
C ASP A 50 -5.22 5.54 -11.22
N ASP A 51 -4.43 5.22 -12.25
CA ASP A 51 -4.91 5.00 -13.61
C ASP A 51 -4.22 3.80 -14.33
N ILE A 52 -4.78 3.43 -15.48
CA ILE A 52 -4.36 2.28 -16.28
C ILE A 52 -4.16 2.76 -17.71
N SER A 53 -2.94 2.61 -18.22
CA SER A 53 -2.64 2.91 -19.61
C SER A 53 -2.89 1.68 -20.48
N VAL A 54 -3.51 1.86 -21.66
CA VAL A 54 -3.80 0.79 -22.62
C VAL A 54 -3.08 1.07 -23.93
N TYR A 55 -2.06 0.26 -24.23
CA TYR A 55 -1.24 0.38 -25.43
C TYR A 55 -1.65 -0.64 -26.50
N ASP A 56 -1.63 -0.24 -27.75
CA ASP A 56 -1.64 -1.17 -28.88
C ASP A 56 -0.21 -1.73 -29.08
N THR A 57 -0.04 -3.05 -29.11
CA THR A 57 1.27 -3.70 -29.09
C THR A 57 1.95 -3.75 -30.47
N GLU A 58 1.24 -3.45 -31.55
CA GLU A 58 1.82 -3.33 -32.89
C GLU A 58 2.40 -1.93 -33.11
N THR A 59 1.62 -0.90 -32.77
CA THR A 59 1.98 0.51 -32.97
C THR A 59 2.75 1.10 -31.78
N PHE A 60 2.62 0.50 -30.59
CA PHE A 60 3.16 0.99 -29.32
C PHE A 60 2.65 2.39 -28.93
N GLN A 61 1.43 2.72 -29.32
CA GLN A 61 0.77 3.97 -28.94
C GLN A 61 -0.26 3.73 -27.83
N GLU A 62 -0.37 4.67 -26.89
CA GLU A 62 -1.43 4.67 -25.89
C GLU A 62 -2.76 4.96 -26.59
N THR A 63 -3.68 4.00 -26.54
CA THR A 63 -5.01 4.10 -27.16
C THR A 63 -6.05 4.61 -26.19
N ARG A 64 -5.89 4.32 -24.90
CA ARG A 64 -6.80 4.72 -23.83
C ARG A 64 -6.07 4.87 -22.50
N ARG A 65 -6.65 5.68 -21.64
CA ARG A 65 -6.34 5.77 -20.21
C ARG A 65 -7.60 5.55 -19.40
N LEU A 66 -7.60 4.53 -18.55
CA LEU A 66 -8.75 4.15 -17.73
C LEU A 66 -8.51 4.57 -16.29
N SER A 67 -9.52 5.13 -15.63
CA SER A 67 -9.44 5.41 -14.19
C SER A 67 -9.49 4.10 -13.39
N ALA A 68 -8.56 3.92 -12.45
CA ALA A 68 -8.59 2.84 -11.47
C ALA A 68 -9.19 3.33 -10.15
N SER A 69 -9.02 2.56 -9.07
CA SER A 69 -9.12 3.09 -7.71
C SER A 69 -7.70 3.40 -7.19
N ARG A 70 -7.55 3.61 -5.88
CA ARG A 70 -6.29 4.03 -5.28
C ARG A 70 -5.23 2.93 -5.28
N GLY A 71 -4.09 3.18 -5.93
CA GLY A 71 -2.95 2.28 -6.01
C GLY A 71 -3.23 0.99 -6.77
N PRO A 72 -3.56 1.01 -8.08
CA PRO A 72 -3.71 -0.22 -8.87
C PRO A 72 -2.41 -1.05 -8.80
N TRP A 73 -2.52 -2.35 -8.47
CA TRP A 73 -1.37 -3.18 -8.10
C TRP A 73 -1.14 -4.40 -8.99
N SER A 74 -2.15 -5.27 -9.15
CA SER A 74 -2.03 -6.52 -9.94
C SER A 74 -3.23 -6.75 -10.86
N LEU A 75 -3.04 -7.61 -11.87
CA LEU A 75 -3.98 -7.88 -12.94
C LEU A 75 -4.12 -9.38 -13.22
N ALA A 76 -5.36 -9.84 -13.47
CA ALA A 76 -5.60 -11.18 -14.01
C ALA A 76 -6.66 -11.17 -15.11
N LEU A 77 -6.35 -11.83 -16.23
CA LEU A 77 -7.24 -12.04 -17.36
C LEU A 77 -8.11 -13.28 -17.12
N ALA A 78 -9.42 -13.17 -17.35
CA ALA A 78 -10.33 -14.30 -17.30
C ALA A 78 -9.98 -15.35 -18.37
N PRO A 79 -10.21 -16.66 -18.15
CA PRO A 79 -9.86 -17.70 -19.13
C PRO A 79 -10.53 -17.53 -20.50
N ASP A 80 -11.77 -17.02 -20.53
CA ASP A 80 -12.49 -16.71 -21.76
C ASP A 80 -11.87 -15.51 -22.51
N GLY A 81 -11.12 -14.66 -21.81
CA GLY A 81 -10.47 -13.46 -22.32
C GLY A 81 -11.34 -12.21 -22.23
N SER A 82 -12.58 -12.30 -21.75
CA SER A 82 -13.56 -11.21 -21.80
C SER A 82 -13.27 -10.09 -20.79
N ARG A 83 -12.73 -10.44 -19.62
CA ARG A 83 -12.56 -9.53 -18.49
C ARG A 83 -11.17 -9.57 -17.88
N ILE A 84 -10.71 -8.43 -17.37
CA ILE A 84 -9.54 -8.33 -16.49
C ILE A 84 -9.99 -7.86 -15.10
N LEU A 85 -9.52 -8.52 -14.05
CA LEU A 85 -9.62 -8.03 -12.68
C LEU A 85 -8.37 -7.22 -12.35
N VAL A 86 -8.56 -6.07 -11.72
CA VAL A 86 -7.51 -5.18 -11.23
C VAL A 86 -7.68 -5.00 -9.73
N THR A 87 -6.65 -5.29 -8.96
CA THR A 87 -6.60 -4.98 -7.54
C THR A 87 -6.08 -3.58 -7.30
N ASN A 88 -6.56 -2.94 -6.24
CA ASN A 88 -6.13 -1.62 -5.81
C ASN A 88 -5.69 -1.72 -4.34
N THR A 89 -4.41 -1.44 -4.08
CA THR A 89 -3.77 -1.72 -2.80
C THR A 89 -4.22 -0.76 -1.69
N LEU A 90 -4.63 0.46 -2.00
CA LEU A 90 -5.09 1.41 -1.00
C LEU A 90 -6.62 1.41 -0.88
N SER A 91 -7.12 1.60 0.34
CA SER A 91 -8.54 1.85 0.56
C SER A 91 -8.95 3.14 -0.15
N ARG A 92 -10.20 3.20 -0.62
CA ARG A 92 -10.83 4.46 -1.01
C ARG A 92 -10.84 5.41 0.19
N PHE A 93 -10.88 6.72 -0.10
CA PHE A 93 -11.17 7.71 0.92
C PHE A 93 -12.57 7.47 1.46
N VAL A 94 -12.67 7.35 2.78
CA VAL A 94 -13.92 7.20 3.51
C VAL A 94 -14.01 8.31 4.55
N LYS A 95 -15.22 8.59 5.03
CA LYS A 95 -15.41 9.57 6.10
C LYS A 95 -14.62 9.11 7.34
N LEU A 96 -13.98 10.06 8.04
CA LEU A 96 -13.33 9.80 9.32
C LEU A 96 -14.25 8.98 10.26
N ARG A 97 -13.70 7.92 10.86
CA ARG A 97 -14.41 6.94 11.70
C ARG A 97 -15.50 6.12 11.02
N THR A 98 -15.34 5.84 9.73
CA THR A 98 -16.13 4.81 9.05
C THR A 98 -15.21 3.67 8.60
N PRO A 99 -15.75 2.44 8.46
CA PRO A 99 -14.91 1.32 8.07
C PRO A 99 -14.27 1.54 6.70
N SER A 100 -13.04 1.06 6.51
CA SER A 100 -12.35 1.14 5.22
C SER A 100 -13.14 0.43 4.12
N ALA A 101 -12.92 0.83 2.87
CA ALA A 101 -13.54 0.21 1.71
C ALA A 101 -12.57 0.26 0.54
N SER A 102 -12.11 -0.91 0.11
CA SER A 102 -11.26 -1.05 -1.07
C SER A 102 -12.09 -1.40 -2.31
N GLU A 103 -11.43 -1.55 -3.46
CA GLU A 103 -12.09 -1.83 -4.73
C GLU A 103 -11.28 -2.84 -5.57
N VAL A 104 -11.98 -3.75 -6.23
CA VAL A 104 -11.47 -4.49 -7.40
C VAL A 104 -12.13 -3.91 -8.66
N THR A 105 -11.33 -3.37 -9.57
CA THR A 105 -11.82 -2.82 -10.85
C THR A 105 -11.93 -3.94 -11.87
N VAL A 106 -13.03 -3.97 -12.64
CA VAL A 106 -13.28 -4.96 -13.70
C VAL A 106 -13.25 -4.27 -15.05
N ILE A 107 -12.38 -4.72 -15.94
CA ILE A 107 -12.22 -4.18 -17.29
C ILE A 107 -12.83 -5.14 -18.30
N ASP A 108 -13.66 -4.63 -19.20
CA ASP A 108 -14.10 -5.28 -20.43
C ASP A 108 -13.01 -5.10 -21.49
N THR A 109 -12.48 -6.22 -21.97
CA THR A 109 -11.34 -6.24 -22.92
C THR A 109 -11.75 -5.99 -24.37
N GLU A 110 -13.01 -6.21 -24.73
CA GLU A 110 -13.51 -5.94 -26.07
C GLU A 110 -13.65 -4.43 -26.28
N ARG A 111 -14.18 -3.73 -25.27
CA ARG A 111 -14.38 -2.28 -25.28
C ARG A 111 -13.15 -1.51 -24.82
N ASN A 112 -12.21 -2.18 -24.14
CA ASN A 112 -11.11 -1.56 -23.41
C ASN A 112 -11.63 -0.49 -22.45
N ALA A 113 -12.59 -0.85 -21.60
CA ALA A 113 -13.27 0.08 -20.70
C ALA A 113 -13.55 -0.56 -19.34
N VAL A 114 -13.65 0.28 -18.29
CA VAL A 114 -14.10 -0.18 -16.97
C VAL A 114 -15.57 -0.59 -17.07
N GLU A 115 -15.85 -1.86 -16.80
CA GLU A 115 -17.20 -2.44 -16.80
C GLU A 115 -17.86 -2.32 -15.43
N ASN A 116 -17.10 -2.59 -14.36
CA ASN A 116 -17.62 -2.64 -13.00
C ASN A 116 -16.54 -2.30 -11.95
N ARG A 117 -16.98 -1.95 -10.74
CA ARG A 117 -16.14 -1.66 -9.57
C ARG A 117 -16.68 -2.40 -8.35
N VAL A 118 -16.05 -3.51 -7.99
CA VAL A 118 -16.48 -4.36 -6.86
C VAL A 118 -15.92 -3.79 -5.57
N THR A 119 -16.79 -3.25 -4.71
CA THR A 119 -16.40 -2.77 -3.38
C THR A 119 -16.03 -3.94 -2.46
N VAL A 120 -14.89 -3.83 -1.79
CA VAL A 120 -14.43 -4.79 -0.78
C VAL A 120 -14.48 -4.14 0.59
N PRO A 121 -15.48 -4.47 1.43
CA PRO A 121 -15.68 -3.80 2.71
C PRO A 121 -14.60 -4.20 3.73
N GLU A 122 -14.15 -3.24 4.54
CA GLU A 122 -13.24 -3.45 5.67
C GLU A 122 -11.95 -4.18 5.28
N ALA A 123 -11.41 -3.84 4.12
CA ALA A 123 -10.18 -4.38 3.59
C ALA A 123 -9.25 -3.27 3.10
N ASN A 124 -7.95 -3.53 3.17
CA ASN A 124 -6.87 -2.71 2.61
C ASN A 124 -5.76 -3.65 2.11
N LEU A 125 -4.77 -3.11 1.38
CA LEU A 125 -3.68 -3.88 0.79
C LEU A 125 -4.18 -5.05 -0.06
N ILE A 126 -5.17 -4.77 -0.92
CA ILE A 126 -5.63 -5.76 -1.90
C ILE A 126 -4.58 -5.83 -3.01
N GLN A 127 -3.84 -6.94 -3.07
CA GLN A 127 -2.66 -7.07 -3.91
C GLN A 127 -2.80 -8.17 -4.95
N GLY A 128 -2.48 -9.42 -4.63
CA GLY A 128 -2.51 -10.55 -5.55
C GLY A 128 -3.88 -10.75 -6.18
N VAL A 129 -3.90 -11.19 -7.44
CA VAL A 129 -5.14 -11.59 -8.11
C VAL A 129 -4.87 -12.72 -9.10
N SER A 130 -5.78 -13.69 -9.13
CA SER A 130 -5.77 -14.75 -10.14
C SER A 130 -7.20 -15.17 -10.46
N TRP A 131 -7.45 -15.52 -11.72
CA TRP A 131 -8.70 -16.16 -12.12
C TRP A 131 -8.64 -17.67 -11.93
N HIS A 132 -9.74 -18.26 -11.45
CA HIS A 132 -9.89 -19.70 -11.45
C HIS A 132 -10.04 -20.20 -12.91
N PRO A 133 -9.46 -21.36 -13.28
CA PRO A 133 -9.54 -21.88 -14.66
C PRO A 133 -10.95 -22.10 -15.21
N SER A 134 -11.96 -22.27 -14.35
CA SER A 134 -13.36 -22.36 -14.80
C SER A 134 -13.94 -21.04 -15.32
N GLY A 135 -13.33 -19.90 -14.98
CA GLY A 135 -13.81 -18.56 -15.33
C GLY A 135 -14.95 -18.03 -14.47
N GLU A 136 -15.43 -18.79 -13.49
CA GLU A 136 -16.61 -18.41 -12.67
C GLU A 136 -16.29 -17.43 -11.54
N PHE A 137 -15.03 -17.37 -11.10
CA PHE A 137 -14.57 -16.49 -10.05
C PHE A 137 -13.05 -16.28 -10.11
N GLY A 138 -12.57 -15.22 -9.47
CA GLY A 138 -11.16 -15.00 -9.17
C GLY A 138 -10.92 -14.90 -7.67
N PHE A 139 -9.67 -15.13 -7.26
CA PHE A 139 -9.21 -14.80 -5.91
C PHE A 139 -8.42 -13.51 -5.92
N VAL A 140 -8.62 -12.69 -4.89
CA VAL A 140 -7.75 -11.56 -4.55
C VAL A 140 -7.19 -11.75 -3.15
N THR A 141 -5.93 -11.37 -2.90
CA THR A 141 -5.41 -11.33 -1.53
C THR A 141 -5.80 -10.02 -0.86
N LEU A 142 -5.99 -10.04 0.45
CA LEU A 142 -6.38 -8.85 1.21
C LEU A 142 -5.91 -8.90 2.66
N ASN A 143 -5.69 -7.71 3.20
CA ASN A 143 -5.64 -7.48 4.64
C ASN A 143 -6.97 -6.89 5.11
N ARG A 144 -7.30 -7.11 6.38
CA ARG A 144 -8.45 -6.56 7.07
C ARG A 144 -7.99 -5.90 8.36
N THR A 145 -7.59 -4.64 8.24
CA THR A 145 -7.13 -3.85 9.38
C THR A 145 -8.31 -3.33 10.19
N LYS A 146 -8.27 -3.55 11.51
CA LYS A 146 -9.28 -3.11 12.47
C LYS A 146 -8.92 -1.73 13.01
N ASN A 147 -8.98 -0.76 12.12
CA ASN A 147 -8.42 0.57 12.32
C ASN A 147 -9.28 1.50 13.20
N LEU A 148 -10.57 1.16 13.36
CA LEU A 148 -11.54 1.90 14.19
C LEU A 148 -11.59 1.47 15.65
N VAL A 149 -10.85 0.42 16.01
CA VAL A 149 -10.78 -0.08 17.38
C VAL A 149 -9.33 -0.02 17.85
N PRO A 150 -9.07 0.45 19.07
CA PRO A 150 -7.71 0.50 19.57
C PRO A 150 -7.17 -0.92 19.79
N MET A 151 -5.85 -1.07 19.62
CA MET A 151 -5.09 -2.33 19.72
C MET A 151 -4.99 -2.89 21.15
N THR A 152 -6.10 -2.93 21.87
CA THR A 152 -6.22 -3.31 23.29
C THR A 152 -6.36 -4.83 23.50
N ARG A 153 -6.86 -5.56 22.50
CA ARG A 153 -7.15 -7.00 22.59
C ARG A 153 -6.60 -7.79 21.41
N LEU A 154 -5.32 -8.14 21.37
CA LEU A 154 -4.77 -8.84 20.19
C LEU A 154 -5.37 -10.24 19.92
N VAL A 155 -6.02 -10.87 20.89
CA VAL A 155 -6.69 -12.16 20.70
C VAL A 155 -7.80 -12.02 19.65
N GLN A 156 -8.09 -13.10 18.90
CA GLN A 156 -9.10 -13.13 17.82
C GLN A 156 -8.82 -12.25 16.59
N GLY A 157 -7.63 -11.65 16.45
CA GLY A 157 -7.26 -10.93 15.21
C GLY A 157 -7.76 -9.49 15.20
N TRP A 158 -7.65 -8.81 16.35
CA TRP A 158 -8.20 -7.48 16.57
C TRP A 158 -7.35 -6.34 16.01
N THR A 159 -6.27 -6.66 15.28
CA THR A 159 -5.42 -5.66 14.63
C THR A 159 -5.46 -5.84 13.13
N ILE A 160 -4.81 -6.87 12.61
CA ILE A 160 -4.81 -7.18 11.18
C ILE A 160 -5.10 -8.67 11.03
N THR A 161 -6.13 -8.99 10.27
CA THR A 161 -6.35 -10.33 9.74
C THR A 161 -6.14 -10.33 8.23
N ASN A 162 -5.87 -11.49 7.66
CA ASN A 162 -5.32 -11.65 6.33
C ASN A 162 -6.04 -12.81 5.63
N GLY A 163 -6.37 -12.63 4.36
CA GLY A 163 -7.29 -13.55 3.72
C GLY A 163 -7.36 -13.45 2.21
N LEU A 164 -8.46 -14.02 1.71
CA LEU A 164 -8.82 -14.03 0.30
C LEU A 164 -10.21 -13.43 0.12
N GLY A 165 -10.35 -12.66 -0.96
CA GLY A 165 -11.64 -12.30 -1.55
C GLY A 165 -11.96 -13.23 -2.72
N VAL A 166 -13.18 -13.77 -2.77
CA VAL A 166 -13.73 -14.52 -3.91
C VAL A 166 -14.56 -13.57 -4.75
N VAL A 167 -14.00 -13.09 -5.85
CA VAL A 167 -14.68 -12.19 -6.78
C VAL A 167 -15.44 -13.01 -7.80
N TRP A 168 -16.78 -12.94 -7.80
CA TRP A 168 -17.62 -13.75 -8.68
C TRP A 168 -17.77 -13.10 -10.06
N LYS A 169 -17.82 -13.92 -11.12
CA LYS A 169 -18.07 -13.44 -12.50
C LYS A 169 -19.40 -12.70 -12.62
N GLU A 170 -20.43 -13.14 -11.90
CA GLU A 170 -21.74 -12.49 -11.88
C GLU A 170 -21.74 -11.16 -11.09
N GLY A 171 -20.68 -10.90 -10.31
CA GLY A 171 -20.51 -9.72 -9.48
C GLY A 171 -20.55 -10.02 -7.97
N GLY A 172 -20.07 -9.06 -7.19
CA GLY A 172 -19.95 -9.20 -5.74
C GLY A 172 -18.69 -9.93 -5.29
N ILE A 173 -18.49 -9.97 -3.97
CA ILE A 173 -17.31 -10.56 -3.35
C ILE A 173 -17.67 -11.19 -2.00
N ASP A 174 -17.09 -12.36 -1.73
CA ASP A 174 -17.06 -12.96 -0.39
C ASP A 174 -15.64 -12.90 0.17
N GLN A 175 -15.50 -12.78 1.49
CA GLN A 175 -14.18 -12.77 2.12
C GLN A 175 -14.05 -13.93 3.11
N VAL A 176 -12.87 -14.56 3.11
CA VAL A 176 -12.48 -15.61 4.07
C VAL A 176 -11.07 -15.35 4.55
N LEU A 177 -10.76 -15.74 5.80
CA LEU A 177 -9.43 -15.56 6.38
C LEU A 177 -8.54 -16.78 6.14
N LEU A 178 -7.25 -16.52 5.94
CA LEU A 178 -6.17 -17.51 5.94
C LEU A 178 -5.52 -17.66 7.31
N ASP A 179 -5.75 -16.71 8.22
CA ASP A 179 -5.30 -16.84 9.61
C ASP A 179 -5.96 -18.05 10.29
N GLU A 180 -5.22 -18.66 11.20
CA GLU A 180 -5.71 -19.67 12.14
C GLU A 180 -5.82 -19.05 13.54
N PRO A 181 -6.59 -19.60 14.49
CA PRO A 181 -6.87 -18.93 15.78
C PRO A 181 -5.64 -18.57 16.62
N ASN A 182 -4.54 -19.30 16.46
CA ASN A 182 -3.28 -19.10 17.19
C ASN A 182 -2.10 -18.71 16.29
N MET A 183 -2.32 -18.55 14.98
CA MET A 183 -1.25 -18.31 14.01
C MET A 183 -1.74 -17.42 12.86
N GLY A 184 -1.15 -16.23 12.71
CA GLY A 184 -1.43 -15.34 11.59
C GLY A 184 -0.87 -15.82 10.24
N PHE A 185 -1.50 -15.35 9.18
CA PHE A 185 -1.04 -15.43 7.78
C PHE A 185 -0.74 -14.02 7.27
N SER A 186 0.12 -13.29 7.99
CA SER A 186 0.33 -11.85 7.80
C SER A 186 0.75 -11.44 6.40
N ASP A 187 0.10 -10.41 5.85
CA ASP A 187 0.40 -9.78 4.56
C ASP A 187 0.37 -10.77 3.39
N ALA A 188 -0.85 -11.21 3.08
CA ALA A 188 -1.14 -12.05 1.93
C ALA A 188 -0.88 -11.26 0.63
N ALA A 189 0.14 -11.62 -0.13
CA ALA A 189 0.69 -10.74 -1.17
C ALA A 189 0.31 -11.16 -2.60
N ASP A 190 0.37 -12.46 -2.91
CA ASP A 190 0.06 -12.97 -4.24
C ASP A 190 -0.71 -14.29 -4.18
N VAL A 191 -1.45 -14.61 -5.23
CA VAL A 191 -2.22 -15.85 -5.35
C VAL A 191 -2.15 -16.39 -6.77
N VAL A 192 -1.99 -17.71 -6.90
CA VAL A 192 -2.08 -18.38 -8.20
C VAL A 192 -2.83 -19.72 -8.08
N PHE A 193 -3.69 -20.02 -9.05
CA PHE A 193 -4.35 -21.33 -9.13
C PHE A 193 -3.45 -22.36 -9.82
N THR A 194 -3.57 -23.62 -9.41
CA THR A 194 -3.07 -24.74 -10.21
C THR A 194 -3.86 -24.83 -11.53
N PRO A 195 -3.27 -25.34 -12.62
CA PRO A 195 -3.95 -25.39 -13.92
C PRO A 195 -5.26 -26.20 -13.92
N ASP A 196 -5.38 -27.19 -13.04
CA ASP A 196 -6.60 -27.98 -12.84
C ASP A 196 -7.65 -27.27 -11.96
N GLY A 197 -7.32 -26.10 -11.39
CA GLY A 197 -8.16 -25.32 -10.51
C GLY A 197 -8.34 -25.90 -9.10
N LYS A 198 -7.71 -27.04 -8.80
CA LYS A 198 -7.93 -27.76 -7.55
C LYS A 198 -7.36 -27.03 -6.34
N TYR A 199 -6.19 -26.43 -6.51
CA TYR A 199 -5.49 -25.72 -5.45
C TYR A 199 -5.20 -24.27 -5.83
N ALA A 200 -5.09 -23.42 -4.82
CA ALA A 200 -4.50 -22.09 -4.94
C ALA A 200 -3.30 -21.98 -4.00
N LEU A 201 -2.21 -21.40 -4.48
CA LEU A 201 -1.04 -21.06 -3.68
C LEU A 201 -1.11 -19.58 -3.35
N VAL A 202 -1.01 -19.23 -2.07
CA VAL A 202 -1.04 -17.85 -1.59
C VAL A 202 0.25 -17.56 -0.83
N THR A 203 0.94 -16.47 -1.15
CA THR A 203 2.16 -16.06 -0.44
C THR A 203 1.83 -15.18 0.77
N SER A 204 2.56 -15.34 1.86
CA SER A 204 2.55 -14.43 3.01
C SER A 204 3.96 -13.85 3.20
N THR A 205 4.09 -12.57 2.92
CA THR A 205 5.40 -11.89 2.88
C THR A 205 6.06 -11.93 4.25
N THR A 206 5.33 -11.55 5.30
CA THR A 206 5.95 -11.32 6.60
C THR A 206 6.03 -12.56 7.49
N SER A 207 5.27 -13.60 7.16
CA SER A 207 5.39 -14.91 7.82
C SER A 207 6.23 -15.95 7.04
N HIS A 208 6.79 -15.54 5.90
CA HIS A 208 7.77 -16.29 5.11
C HIS A 208 7.29 -17.70 4.72
N LYS A 209 6.06 -17.77 4.20
CA LYS A 209 5.43 -19.04 3.83
C LYS A 209 4.43 -18.89 2.69
N VAL A 210 4.05 -20.03 2.13
CA VAL A 210 2.95 -20.19 1.16
C VAL A 210 1.86 -21.06 1.76
N ALA A 211 0.61 -20.60 1.70
CA ALA A 211 -0.56 -21.42 1.97
C ALA A 211 -0.97 -22.18 0.70
N VAL A 212 -1.25 -23.48 0.86
CA VAL A 212 -1.92 -24.31 -0.16
C VAL A 212 -3.38 -24.43 0.24
N VAL A 213 -4.26 -23.87 -0.58
CA VAL A 213 -5.71 -23.81 -0.36
C VAL A 213 -6.42 -24.80 -1.28
N ASP A 214 -7.27 -25.67 -0.73
CA ASP A 214 -8.21 -26.50 -1.49
C ASP A 214 -9.40 -25.64 -1.93
N VAL A 215 -9.46 -25.36 -3.24
CA VAL A 215 -10.40 -24.40 -3.81
C VAL A 215 -11.84 -24.91 -3.68
N GLN A 216 -12.06 -26.20 -3.92
CA GLN A 216 -13.39 -26.79 -3.83
C GLN A 216 -13.94 -26.69 -2.40
N LYS A 217 -13.11 -26.98 -1.39
CA LYS A 217 -13.51 -26.85 0.02
C LYS A 217 -13.77 -25.40 0.41
N LEU A 218 -12.92 -24.46 0.00
CA LEU A 218 -13.14 -23.03 0.26
C LEU A 218 -14.48 -22.56 -0.31
N ILE A 219 -14.74 -22.86 -1.59
CA ILE A 219 -15.99 -22.48 -2.25
C ILE A 219 -17.18 -23.17 -1.59
N SER A 220 -17.03 -24.41 -1.12
CA SER A 220 -18.07 -25.10 -0.34
C SER A 220 -18.35 -24.42 1.00
N VAL A 221 -17.35 -23.88 1.70
CA VAL A 221 -17.55 -23.09 2.92
C VAL A 221 -18.38 -21.84 2.61
N VAL A 222 -18.03 -21.11 1.55
CA VAL A 222 -18.75 -19.88 1.16
C VAL A 222 -20.19 -20.18 0.72
N ARG A 223 -20.41 -21.19 -0.13
CA ARG A 223 -21.74 -21.52 -0.68
C ARG A 223 -22.70 -22.14 0.34
N ARG A 224 -22.20 -22.77 1.41
CA ARG A 224 -23.03 -23.33 2.49
C ARG A 224 -23.48 -22.27 3.50
N ALA A 225 -22.76 -21.14 3.56
CA ALA A 225 -23.08 -20.06 4.47
C ALA A 225 -24.28 -19.24 3.97
N SER A 226 -25.11 -18.80 4.90
CA SER A 226 -26.16 -17.81 4.64
C SER A 226 -25.57 -16.47 4.20
N ASP A 227 -26.38 -15.61 3.58
CA ASP A 227 -25.94 -14.27 3.18
C ASP A 227 -25.47 -13.42 4.36
N GLN A 228 -26.05 -13.61 5.55
CA GLN A 228 -25.59 -12.94 6.76
C GLN A 228 -24.22 -13.46 7.19
N GLU A 229 -24.02 -14.78 7.24
CA GLU A 229 -22.71 -15.36 7.59
C GLU A 229 -21.61 -14.93 6.62
N ARG A 230 -21.91 -14.90 5.32
CA ARG A 230 -20.99 -14.44 4.27
C ARG A 230 -20.54 -12.99 4.46
N LYS A 231 -21.45 -12.12 4.92
CA LYS A 231 -21.18 -10.68 5.11
C LYS A 231 -20.55 -10.35 6.47
N GLU A 232 -21.01 -10.98 7.55
CA GLU A 232 -20.70 -10.55 8.92
C GLU A 232 -19.71 -11.49 9.63
N ILE A 233 -19.76 -12.79 9.32
CA ILE A 233 -19.05 -13.82 10.09
C ILE A 233 -17.80 -14.29 9.36
N LEU A 234 -17.94 -14.88 8.17
CA LEU A 234 -16.81 -15.44 7.39
C LEU A 234 -15.63 -14.47 7.24
N PRO A 235 -15.85 -13.16 6.95
CA PRO A 235 -14.75 -12.23 6.78
C PRO A 235 -13.89 -12.09 8.04
N ASN A 236 -14.44 -12.36 9.24
CA ASN A 236 -13.75 -12.22 10.53
C ASN A 236 -13.43 -13.59 11.19
N HIS A 237 -13.80 -14.71 10.57
CA HIS A 237 -13.78 -16.01 11.25
C HIS A 237 -12.47 -16.79 11.05
N ARG A 238 -11.54 -16.65 12.00
CA ARG A 238 -10.22 -17.34 11.99
C ARG A 238 -10.27 -18.86 12.14
N GLY A 239 -11.39 -19.44 12.57
CA GLY A 239 -11.55 -20.89 12.72
C GLY A 239 -12.00 -21.64 11.46
N LYS A 240 -12.21 -20.96 10.32
CA LYS A 240 -12.65 -21.60 9.07
C LYS A 240 -11.52 -22.08 8.20
N SER A 241 -10.33 -21.47 8.31
CA SER A 241 -9.16 -21.83 7.50
C SER A 241 -8.81 -23.32 7.57
N PRO A 242 -8.90 -24.05 8.70
CA PRO A 242 -8.59 -25.49 8.72
C PRO A 242 -9.53 -26.35 7.85
N GLU A 243 -10.71 -25.85 7.45
CA GLU A 243 -11.61 -26.59 6.56
C GLU A 243 -11.09 -26.67 5.12
N PHE A 244 -10.29 -25.69 4.68
CA PHE A 244 -9.85 -25.56 3.28
C PHE A 244 -8.34 -25.39 3.12
N LEU A 245 -7.60 -25.03 4.17
CA LEU A 245 -6.15 -24.97 4.16
C LEU A 245 -5.58 -26.39 4.22
N VAL A 246 -4.80 -26.75 3.20
CA VAL A 246 -4.16 -28.06 3.12
C VAL A 246 -2.84 -28.06 3.87
N LYS A 247 -2.03 -27.02 3.66
CA LYS A 247 -0.66 -26.95 4.18
C LYS A 247 -0.10 -25.54 4.12
N HIS A 248 0.79 -25.22 5.07
CA HIS A 248 1.75 -24.12 4.92
C HIS A 248 3.11 -24.68 4.51
N ILE A 249 3.70 -24.11 3.46
CA ILE A 249 5.03 -24.45 2.97
C ILE A 249 5.96 -23.28 3.31
N ALA A 250 6.97 -23.53 4.14
CA ALA A 250 7.98 -22.52 4.45
C ALA A 250 8.78 -22.14 3.19
N THR A 251 9.11 -20.86 3.08
CA THR A 251 9.96 -20.29 2.03
C THR A 251 11.13 -19.55 2.65
N GLU A 252 11.94 -18.91 1.81
CA GLU A 252 12.86 -17.88 2.29
C GLU A 252 12.09 -16.57 2.59
N ARG A 253 12.79 -15.48 2.91
CA ARG A 253 12.20 -14.25 3.43
C ARG A 253 11.46 -13.43 2.39
N SER A 254 10.31 -12.92 2.80
CA SER A 254 9.42 -12.06 2.02
C SER A 254 9.03 -12.66 0.66
N PRO A 255 8.36 -13.83 0.65
CA PRO A 255 7.78 -14.37 -0.58
C PRO A 255 6.70 -13.40 -1.07
N ARG A 256 6.93 -12.78 -2.22
CA ARG A 256 5.99 -11.83 -2.84
C ARG A 256 5.22 -12.50 -3.96
N GLY A 257 5.83 -12.60 -5.14
CA GLY A 257 5.19 -13.22 -6.31
C GLY A 257 5.26 -14.74 -6.28
N VAL A 258 4.23 -15.39 -6.82
CA VAL A 258 4.21 -16.84 -7.08
C VAL A 258 3.69 -17.13 -8.48
N VAL A 259 4.38 -18.01 -9.20
CA VAL A 259 3.97 -18.42 -10.56
C VAL A 259 4.00 -19.93 -10.72
N MET A 260 3.11 -20.45 -11.57
CA MET A 260 3.10 -21.85 -11.95
C MET A 260 4.10 -22.12 -13.07
N GLY A 261 4.83 -23.23 -12.97
CA GLY A 261 5.58 -23.77 -14.10
C GLY A 261 4.64 -24.21 -15.22
N ALA A 262 5.13 -24.18 -16.46
CA ALA A 262 4.35 -24.55 -17.65
C ALA A 262 3.83 -26.00 -17.61
N ASP A 263 4.49 -26.89 -16.86
CA ASP A 263 4.07 -28.27 -16.67
C ASP A 263 2.97 -28.46 -15.61
N GLY A 264 2.63 -27.40 -14.87
CA GLY A 264 1.66 -27.43 -13.78
C GLY A 264 2.09 -28.26 -12.57
N LYS A 265 3.36 -28.71 -12.50
CA LYS A 265 3.87 -29.56 -11.41
C LYS A 265 4.71 -28.79 -10.41
N LEU A 266 5.35 -27.73 -10.86
CA LEU A 266 6.18 -26.85 -10.04
C LEU A 266 5.54 -25.48 -9.89
N ALA A 267 5.78 -24.85 -8.75
CA ALA A 267 5.56 -23.42 -8.55
C ALA A 267 6.88 -22.74 -8.13
N TYR A 268 7.03 -21.47 -8.51
CA TYR A 268 8.20 -20.66 -8.23
C TYR A 268 7.78 -19.43 -7.43
N VAL A 269 8.39 -19.24 -6.27
CA VAL A 269 8.08 -18.16 -5.33
C VAL A 269 9.27 -17.22 -5.27
N CYS A 270 9.04 -15.92 -5.45
CA CYS A 270 10.08 -14.89 -5.39
C CYS A 270 10.26 -14.37 -3.97
N ASN A 271 11.44 -14.61 -3.38
CA ASN A 271 11.80 -14.18 -2.03
C ASN A 271 12.57 -12.87 -2.10
N SER A 272 11.89 -11.73 -1.95
CA SER A 272 12.45 -10.41 -2.27
C SER A 272 13.57 -9.96 -1.32
N LEU A 273 13.59 -10.47 -0.09
CA LEU A 273 14.60 -10.12 0.92
C LEU A 273 15.79 -11.10 0.99
N ASP A 274 15.75 -12.17 0.18
CA ASP A 274 16.80 -13.18 0.08
C ASP A 274 17.35 -13.37 -1.35
N ASP A 275 16.91 -12.53 -2.30
CA ASP A 275 17.40 -12.51 -3.67
C ASP A 275 17.43 -13.91 -4.29
N SER A 276 16.30 -14.62 -4.13
CA SER A 276 16.20 -16.04 -4.48
C SER A 276 14.79 -16.44 -4.89
N LEU A 277 14.71 -17.61 -5.55
CA LEU A 277 13.44 -18.29 -5.80
C LEU A 277 13.35 -19.56 -4.96
N THR A 278 12.19 -19.79 -4.33
CA THR A 278 11.84 -21.10 -3.79
C THR A 278 11.04 -21.87 -4.86
N VAL A 279 11.47 -23.10 -5.16
CA VAL A 279 10.76 -24.02 -6.06
C VAL A 279 9.97 -25.00 -5.21
N ILE A 280 8.66 -25.05 -5.45
CA ILE A 280 7.71 -25.93 -4.77
C ILE A 280 7.27 -27.04 -5.72
N ASP A 281 7.35 -28.29 -5.24
CA ASP A 281 6.73 -29.45 -5.90
C ASP A 281 5.30 -29.62 -5.38
N LEU A 282 4.34 -29.64 -6.29
CA LEU A 282 2.92 -29.68 -5.97
C LEU A 282 2.39 -31.08 -5.73
N ALA A 283 3.06 -32.12 -6.22
CA ALA A 283 2.69 -33.49 -5.87
C ALA A 283 3.10 -33.81 -4.43
N ALA A 284 4.31 -33.37 -4.04
CA ALA A 284 4.83 -33.55 -2.68
C ALA A 284 4.39 -32.44 -1.70
N MET A 285 3.81 -31.35 -2.20
CA MET A 285 3.41 -30.16 -1.44
C MET A 285 4.53 -29.65 -0.52
N ARG A 286 5.72 -29.45 -1.08
CA ARG A 286 6.90 -28.97 -0.32
C ARG A 286 7.87 -28.20 -1.20
N ALA A 287 8.65 -27.32 -0.58
CA ALA A 287 9.83 -26.75 -1.21
C ALA A 287 10.85 -27.88 -1.52
N ILE A 288 11.40 -27.85 -2.73
CA ILE A 288 12.38 -28.85 -3.21
C ILE A 288 13.72 -28.23 -3.61
N LYS A 289 13.75 -26.92 -3.88
CA LYS A 289 14.97 -26.25 -4.35
C LYS A 289 14.92 -24.76 -4.04
N ARG A 290 16.08 -24.19 -3.74
CA ARG A 290 16.35 -22.75 -3.76
C ARG A 290 17.17 -22.41 -5.01
N VAL A 291 16.77 -21.38 -5.74
CA VAL A 291 17.55 -20.82 -6.85
C VAL A 291 18.11 -19.48 -6.37
N ASP A 292 19.43 -19.36 -6.33
CA ASP A 292 20.11 -18.11 -5.97
C ASP A 292 20.11 -17.15 -7.16
N LEU A 293 19.67 -15.90 -6.95
CA LEU A 293 19.67 -14.87 -8.01
C LEU A 293 20.89 -13.95 -7.94
N GLY A 294 21.84 -14.22 -7.04
CA GLY A 294 23.12 -13.52 -6.97
C GLY A 294 23.12 -12.25 -6.12
N GLY A 295 22.20 -12.13 -5.15
CA GLY A 295 22.18 -11.00 -4.21
C GLY A 295 23.42 -10.93 -3.29
N PRO A 296 23.54 -9.84 -2.51
CA PRO A 296 24.67 -9.60 -1.61
C PRO A 296 24.93 -10.78 -0.66
N LYS A 297 26.21 -11.18 -0.52
CA LYS A 297 26.60 -12.32 0.33
C LYS A 297 26.74 -11.95 1.81
N GLU A 298 27.05 -10.69 2.08
CA GLU A 298 27.09 -10.14 3.43
C GLU A 298 25.80 -9.38 3.73
N ILE A 299 25.21 -9.66 4.89
CA ILE A 299 24.03 -8.93 5.35
C ILE A 299 24.50 -7.69 6.08
N THR A 300 24.34 -6.53 5.43
CA THR A 300 24.60 -5.23 6.05
C THR A 300 23.60 -4.96 7.18
N LYS A 301 23.93 -4.01 8.07
CA LYS A 301 23.01 -3.59 9.14
C LYS A 301 21.67 -3.08 8.59
N ILE A 302 21.69 -2.39 7.44
CA ILE A 302 20.47 -1.90 6.76
C ILE A 302 19.62 -3.10 6.30
N ARG A 303 20.22 -4.08 5.61
CA ARG A 303 19.49 -5.28 5.14
C ARG A 303 18.98 -6.15 6.30
N PHE A 304 19.71 -6.20 7.41
CA PHE A 304 19.23 -6.85 8.63
C PHE A 304 18.03 -6.12 9.23
N GLY A 305 18.07 -4.79 9.28
CA GLY A 305 16.95 -3.94 9.69
C GLY A 305 15.71 -4.13 8.81
N GLU A 306 15.89 -4.12 7.49
CA GLU A 306 14.82 -4.38 6.51
C GLU A 306 14.16 -5.75 6.72
N ARG A 307 14.97 -6.80 6.91
CA ARG A 307 14.47 -8.15 7.21
C ARG A 307 13.67 -8.20 8.51
N THR A 308 14.11 -7.46 9.53
CA THR A 308 13.44 -7.41 10.83
C THR A 308 12.14 -6.63 10.74
N PHE A 309 12.11 -5.54 9.97
CA PHE A 309 10.94 -4.71 9.69
C PHE A 309 9.80 -5.51 9.01
N HIS A 310 10.17 -6.50 8.17
CA HIS A 310 9.24 -7.38 7.45
C HIS A 310 8.97 -8.72 8.17
N ASP A 311 9.44 -8.95 9.39
CA ASP A 311 9.25 -10.24 10.06
C ASP A 311 8.12 -10.16 11.09
N SER A 312 7.04 -10.90 10.87
CA SER A 312 5.90 -10.89 11.79
C SER A 312 6.17 -11.61 13.12
N LYS A 313 7.36 -12.21 13.32
CA LYS A 313 7.80 -12.71 14.64
C LYS A 313 7.72 -11.64 15.73
N ILE A 314 7.75 -10.37 15.34
CA ILE A 314 7.75 -9.23 16.23
C ILE A 314 6.38 -8.93 16.83
N SER A 315 5.31 -9.68 16.47
CA SER A 315 3.95 -9.48 16.97
C SER A 315 3.30 -10.75 17.52
N PHE A 316 2.35 -10.55 18.44
CA PHE A 316 1.58 -11.62 19.06
C PHE A 316 0.90 -12.49 18.00
N GLN A 317 1.14 -13.81 18.07
CA GLN A 317 0.66 -14.79 17.09
C GLN A 317 1.04 -14.47 15.63
N ARG A 318 2.02 -13.59 15.40
CA ARG A 318 2.50 -13.16 14.09
C ARG A 318 1.43 -12.55 13.17
N GLN A 319 0.51 -11.79 13.76
CA GLN A 319 -0.61 -11.17 13.05
C GLN A 319 -0.19 -10.09 12.04
N PHE A 320 0.93 -9.41 12.29
CA PHE A 320 1.44 -8.33 11.44
C PHE A 320 2.94 -8.07 11.70
N SER A 321 3.54 -7.17 10.94
CA SER A 321 4.89 -6.62 11.15
C SER A 321 4.87 -5.10 10.95
N CYS A 322 6.02 -4.43 10.99
CA CYS A 322 6.10 -3.00 10.64
C CYS A 322 5.67 -2.78 9.18
N HIS A 323 5.98 -3.72 8.28
CA HIS A 323 5.57 -3.68 6.88
C HIS A 323 4.05 -3.67 6.68
N SER A 324 3.28 -4.31 7.55
CA SER A 324 1.83 -4.44 7.37
C SER A 324 1.11 -3.09 7.44
N CYS A 325 1.59 -2.19 8.29
CA CYS A 325 1.12 -0.81 8.36
C CYS A 325 1.96 0.11 7.46
N HIS A 326 3.25 -0.21 7.26
CA HIS A 326 4.15 0.60 6.44
C HIS A 326 4.66 -0.19 5.21
N PRO A 327 3.79 -0.47 4.22
CA PRO A 327 4.15 -1.28 3.06
C PRO A 327 5.29 -0.60 2.30
N ASP A 328 6.43 -1.28 2.19
CA ASP A 328 7.66 -0.76 1.56
C ASP A 328 8.11 0.60 2.14
N GLY A 329 7.91 0.79 3.45
CA GLY A 329 8.23 2.03 4.16
C GLY A 329 7.27 3.18 3.88
N HIS A 330 6.14 2.93 3.23
CA HIS A 330 5.17 3.94 2.85
C HIS A 330 3.86 3.83 3.66
N VAL A 331 2.79 4.47 3.20
CA VAL A 331 1.49 4.47 3.85
C VAL A 331 0.62 3.34 3.33
N ASP A 332 -0.22 2.78 4.20
CA ASP A 332 -1.27 1.82 3.84
C ASP A 332 -2.64 2.49 3.56
N GLY A 333 -2.69 3.83 3.70
CA GLY A 333 -3.81 4.67 3.30
C GLY A 333 -5.00 4.64 4.26
N ILE A 334 -4.80 4.29 5.54
CA ILE A 334 -5.85 4.28 6.56
C ILE A 334 -5.41 4.99 7.86
N ASN A 335 -6.39 5.42 8.66
CA ASN A 335 -6.16 6.07 9.95
C ASN A 335 -6.27 5.06 11.09
N TYR A 336 -5.47 5.24 12.14
CA TYR A 336 -5.38 4.33 13.28
C TYR A 336 -5.82 4.99 14.59
N ASP A 337 -6.62 4.25 15.36
CA ASP A 337 -6.87 4.51 16.78
C ASP A 337 -5.86 3.74 17.65
N ILE A 338 -5.09 4.45 18.49
CA ILE A 338 -4.00 3.87 19.27
C ILE A 338 -4.31 4.00 20.77
N GLU A 339 -4.27 2.88 21.50
CA GLU A 339 -4.69 2.78 22.92
C GLU A 339 -4.00 3.78 23.87
N ALA A 340 -2.75 4.16 23.61
CA ALA A 340 -2.08 5.12 24.50
C ALA A 340 -2.79 6.48 24.56
N ASP A 341 -3.68 6.74 23.59
CA ASP A 341 -4.33 8.01 23.36
C ASP A 341 -5.78 8.19 23.87
N GLY A 342 -6.50 7.34 24.62
CA GLY A 342 -6.78 5.95 24.35
C GLY A 342 -8.10 5.81 23.63
N ILE A 343 -8.99 4.93 24.11
CA ILE A 343 -10.06 4.36 23.27
C ILE A 343 -10.90 5.42 22.55
N GLY A 344 -10.78 5.49 21.22
CA GLY A 344 -11.55 6.40 20.39
C GLY A 344 -11.08 7.84 20.44
N ILE A 345 -9.83 8.12 20.76
CA ILE A 345 -9.27 9.47 20.94
C ILE A 345 -7.99 9.62 20.10
N SER A 346 -7.83 10.79 19.48
CA SER A 346 -6.72 11.14 18.58
C SER A 346 -6.44 10.07 17.49
N PRO A 347 -7.42 9.70 16.65
CA PRO A 347 -7.14 8.84 15.50
C PRO A 347 -6.18 9.57 14.56
N VAL A 348 -5.12 8.88 14.15
CA VAL A 348 -4.03 9.49 13.38
C VAL A 348 -3.88 8.86 12.01
N ASP A 349 -3.52 9.68 11.04
CA ASP A 349 -3.08 9.21 9.74
C ASP A 349 -1.72 8.53 9.80
N ASN A 350 -1.56 7.50 8.99
CA ASN A 350 -0.31 6.78 8.90
C ASN A 350 0.70 7.58 8.06
N ARG A 351 1.85 7.94 8.65
CA ARG A 351 2.89 8.74 7.97
C ARG A 351 3.83 7.84 7.17
N THR A 352 4.30 8.34 6.03
CA THR A 352 5.40 7.68 5.31
C THR A 352 6.67 7.64 6.15
N LEU A 353 7.44 6.55 6.01
CA LEU A 353 8.79 6.42 6.56
C LEU A 353 9.89 6.70 5.53
N ARG A 354 9.54 7.08 4.29
CA ARG A 354 10.50 7.37 3.23
C ARG A 354 11.15 8.73 3.48
N GLY A 355 12.48 8.75 3.57
CA GLY A 355 13.25 10.00 3.67
C GLY A 355 13.07 10.78 4.97
N ILE A 356 12.71 10.12 6.08
CA ILE A 356 12.45 10.77 7.37
C ILE A 356 13.71 11.01 8.22
N ASN A 357 14.90 10.86 7.64
CA ASN A 357 16.13 11.13 8.36
C ASN A 357 16.18 12.61 8.78
N ASP A 358 16.59 12.86 10.02
CA ASP A 358 16.70 14.21 10.62
C ASP A 358 15.39 15.00 10.76
N THR A 359 14.22 14.34 10.61
CA THR A 359 12.90 14.96 10.80
C THR A 359 12.29 14.70 12.18
N ASP A 360 13.09 14.34 13.18
CA ASP A 360 12.63 14.22 14.56
C ASP A 360 12.09 15.57 15.08
N PRO A 361 11.10 15.60 16.00
CA PRO A 361 10.48 14.46 16.68
C PRO A 361 9.49 13.68 15.81
N PHE A 362 9.10 12.49 16.27
CA PHE A 362 8.15 11.61 15.63
C PHE A 362 6.80 11.57 16.37
N LYS A 363 5.80 10.97 15.73
CA LYS A 363 4.36 11.01 16.08
C LYS A 363 3.72 12.34 15.66
N TRP A 364 2.42 12.33 15.34
CA TRP A 364 1.70 13.55 14.98
C TRP A 364 1.69 14.60 16.09
N GLU A 365 1.77 14.25 17.37
CA GLU A 365 1.89 15.23 18.46
C GLU A 365 3.35 15.59 18.79
N GLY A 366 4.34 15.13 18.01
CA GLY A 366 5.75 15.49 18.16
C GLY A 366 6.35 15.12 19.52
N THR A 367 5.89 14.02 20.13
CA THR A 367 6.24 13.65 21.51
C THR A 367 7.38 12.64 21.60
N ASN A 368 7.77 12.01 20.48
CA ASN A 368 8.81 10.98 20.48
C ASN A 368 10.11 11.52 19.89
N PRO A 369 11.16 11.76 20.70
CA PRO A 369 12.37 12.43 20.25
C PRO A 369 13.28 11.58 19.35
N SER A 370 13.01 10.28 19.18
CA SER A 370 13.82 9.40 18.34
C SER A 370 13.05 8.18 17.86
N LEU A 371 13.52 7.55 16.78
CA LEU A 371 13.00 6.26 16.30
C LEU A 371 13.19 5.17 17.35
N SER A 372 14.32 5.12 18.05
CA SER A 372 14.53 4.13 19.12
C SER A 372 13.47 4.24 20.23
N ARG A 373 12.98 5.44 20.52
CA ARG A 373 11.87 5.64 21.47
C ARG A 373 10.53 5.20 20.90
N GLN A 374 10.29 5.46 19.61
CA GLN A 374 9.08 5.06 18.88
C GLN A 374 8.99 3.53 18.70
N CYS A 375 10.05 2.91 18.17
CA CYS A 375 10.17 1.51 17.78
C CYS A 375 10.65 0.59 18.91
N GLY A 376 11.12 1.14 20.03
CA GLY A 376 11.62 0.38 21.18
C GLY A 376 10.51 -0.22 22.05
N ALA A 377 10.72 -0.22 23.38
CA ALA A 377 9.81 -0.88 24.33
C ALA A 377 8.35 -0.43 24.24
N ARG A 378 8.08 0.79 23.78
CA ARG A 378 6.71 1.28 23.55
C ARG A 378 5.97 0.47 22.49
N LEU A 379 6.63 0.16 21.37
CA LEU A 379 6.06 -0.65 20.30
C LEU A 379 5.63 -2.03 20.84
N ALA A 380 6.51 -2.64 21.64
CA ALA A 380 6.25 -3.91 22.31
C ALA A 380 5.04 -3.84 23.25
N VAL A 381 4.96 -2.78 24.05
CA VAL A 381 3.88 -2.60 25.03
C VAL A 381 2.54 -2.35 24.36
N PHE A 382 2.43 -1.47 23.37
CA PHE A 382 1.12 -1.02 22.86
C PHE A 382 0.67 -1.70 21.57
N PHE A 383 1.61 -2.09 20.72
CA PHE A 383 1.28 -2.62 19.40
C PHE A 383 1.44 -4.12 19.36
N THR A 384 2.66 -4.60 19.61
CA THR A 384 3.00 -5.97 19.23
C THR A 384 2.77 -7.00 20.32
N ARG A 385 2.71 -6.58 21.59
CA ARG A 385 2.46 -7.40 22.80
C ARG A 385 3.33 -8.65 22.89
N VAL A 386 4.57 -8.52 22.48
CA VAL A 386 5.63 -9.52 22.67
C VAL A 386 6.87 -8.83 23.25
N ALA A 387 7.99 -9.55 23.36
CA ALA A 387 9.25 -8.96 23.79
C ALA A 387 9.67 -7.80 22.87
N PRO A 388 10.28 -6.73 23.41
CA PRO A 388 10.86 -5.69 22.58
C PRO A 388 12.01 -6.24 21.73
N PHE A 389 12.35 -5.50 20.68
CA PHE A 389 13.59 -5.74 19.94
C PHE A 389 14.79 -5.83 20.87
N THR A 390 15.72 -6.72 20.53
CA THR A 390 17.06 -6.66 21.11
C THR A 390 17.73 -5.33 20.72
N PRO A 391 18.77 -4.87 21.47
CA PRO A 391 19.47 -3.64 21.11
C PRO A 391 20.03 -3.65 19.68
N GLU A 392 20.47 -4.80 19.19
CA GLU A 392 20.97 -4.97 17.83
C GLU A 392 19.86 -4.86 16.78
N GLU A 393 18.73 -5.55 16.98
CA GLU A 393 17.55 -5.46 16.11
C GLU A 393 17.00 -4.04 16.07
N LEU A 394 16.86 -3.37 17.22
CA LEU A 394 16.35 -1.99 17.29
C LEU A 394 17.27 -1.05 16.52
N ALA A 395 18.58 -1.12 16.76
CA ALA A 395 19.53 -0.27 16.06
C ALA A 395 19.60 -0.55 14.56
N ALA A 396 19.29 -1.79 14.13
CA ALA A 396 19.21 -2.15 12.71
C ALA A 396 17.92 -1.64 12.06
N VAL A 397 16.76 -1.79 12.72
CA VAL A 397 15.47 -1.26 12.27
C VAL A 397 15.51 0.26 12.17
N ASP A 398 16.04 0.95 13.18
CA ASP A 398 16.21 2.41 13.16
C ASP A 398 17.06 2.86 11.96
N ASN A 399 18.19 2.17 11.73
CA ASN A 399 19.07 2.47 10.59
C ASN A 399 18.37 2.21 9.24
N TYR A 400 17.64 1.10 9.12
CA TYR A 400 16.86 0.83 7.92
C TYR A 400 15.83 1.94 7.67
N ILE A 401 15.03 2.32 8.68
CA ILE A 401 14.01 3.38 8.55
C ILE A 401 14.63 4.71 8.10
N CYS A 402 15.74 5.13 8.71
CA CYS A 402 16.46 6.36 8.31
C CYS A 402 17.05 6.32 6.89
N THR A 403 17.18 5.13 6.28
CA THR A 403 17.80 4.96 4.96
C THR A 403 16.80 4.61 3.86
N ILE A 404 15.50 4.53 4.17
CA ILE A 404 14.45 4.29 3.17
C ILE A 404 14.44 5.47 2.18
N PRO A 405 14.74 5.25 0.89
CA PRO A 405 14.80 6.33 -0.08
C PRO A 405 13.40 6.83 -0.45
N ARG A 406 13.34 8.08 -0.90
CA ARG A 406 12.17 8.61 -1.61
C ARG A 406 12.24 8.21 -3.08
N PRO A 407 11.10 7.95 -3.74
CA PRO A 407 11.09 7.86 -5.20
C PRO A 407 11.47 9.21 -5.82
N PRO A 408 11.96 9.23 -7.07
CA PRO A 408 12.14 10.48 -7.82
C PRO A 408 10.85 11.32 -7.81
N ASN A 409 10.96 12.63 -7.58
CA ASN A 409 9.79 13.51 -7.63
C ASN A 409 9.39 13.74 -9.11
N ARG A 410 8.20 13.28 -9.47
CA ARG A 410 7.68 13.38 -10.85
C ARG A 410 7.32 14.81 -11.30
N TYR A 411 6.91 15.66 -10.37
CA TYR A 411 6.48 17.04 -10.66
C TYR A 411 7.68 17.96 -10.82
N ARG A 412 8.85 17.49 -10.38
CA ARG A 412 10.13 18.14 -10.59
C ARG A 412 11.27 17.12 -10.60
N PRO A 413 11.56 16.52 -11.77
CA PRO A 413 12.73 15.67 -11.92
C PRO A 413 14.01 16.39 -11.47
N HIS A 414 14.96 15.62 -10.95
CA HIS A 414 16.17 16.20 -10.35
C HIS A 414 16.91 17.10 -11.36
N GLY A 415 17.15 18.36 -10.98
CA GLY A 415 17.86 19.34 -11.80
C GLY A 415 16.99 20.12 -12.80
N THR A 416 15.69 19.83 -12.92
CA THR A 416 14.82 20.60 -13.81
C THR A 416 14.38 21.93 -13.18
N PRO A 417 14.28 23.02 -13.97
CA PRO A 417 13.73 24.27 -13.47
C PRO A 417 12.24 24.12 -13.16
N LEU A 418 11.75 24.91 -12.20
CA LEU A 418 10.30 25.02 -11.94
C LEU A 418 9.57 25.52 -13.20
N THR A 419 8.36 25.02 -13.45
CA THR A 419 7.44 25.57 -14.44
C THR A 419 6.97 26.97 -14.03
N GLU A 420 6.29 27.70 -14.92
CA GLU A 420 5.79 29.03 -14.59
C GLU A 420 4.80 29.01 -13.41
N ALA A 421 3.85 28.06 -13.42
CA ALA A 421 2.90 27.85 -12.34
C ALA A 421 3.60 27.55 -11.01
N GLN A 422 4.59 26.64 -11.02
CA GLN A 422 5.38 26.31 -9.83
C GLN A 422 6.22 27.49 -9.31
N ARG A 423 6.70 28.39 -10.18
CA ARG A 423 7.40 29.61 -9.75
C ARG A 423 6.45 30.60 -9.09
N ARG A 424 5.26 30.80 -9.65
CA ARG A 424 4.21 31.63 -9.02
C ARG A 424 3.77 31.02 -7.70
N GLY A 425 3.60 29.70 -7.64
CA GLY A 425 3.32 28.95 -6.42
C GLY A 425 4.38 29.11 -5.34
N LYS A 426 5.67 29.05 -5.72
CA LYS A 426 6.78 29.32 -4.80
C LYS A 426 6.70 30.74 -4.23
N ALA A 427 6.44 31.73 -5.07
CA ALA A 427 6.28 33.12 -4.62
C ALA A 427 5.11 33.28 -3.65
N ILE A 428 4.01 32.52 -3.86
CA ILE A 428 2.86 32.48 -2.94
C ILE A 428 3.25 31.80 -1.62
N PHE A 429 3.93 30.67 -1.66
CA PHE A 429 4.39 29.93 -0.48
C PHE A 429 5.32 30.77 0.41
N GLU A 430 6.15 31.61 -0.20
CA GLU A 430 7.12 32.49 0.47
C GLU A 430 6.57 33.90 0.76
N ARG A 431 5.31 34.18 0.43
CA ARG A 431 4.76 35.55 0.50
C ARG A 431 4.67 36.05 1.94
N THR A 432 4.92 37.35 2.13
CA THR A 432 4.82 38.03 3.43
C THR A 432 3.65 39.00 3.50
N MET A 433 2.93 39.21 2.39
CA MET A 433 1.79 40.11 2.27
C MET A 433 0.61 39.36 1.64
N THR A 434 -0.60 39.71 2.06
CA THR A 434 -1.86 39.32 1.41
C THR A 434 -2.04 40.06 0.09
N ASN A 435 -3.02 39.63 -0.71
CA ASN A 435 -3.38 40.24 -1.99
C ASN A 435 -3.82 41.71 -1.86
N ASP A 436 -4.36 42.11 -0.70
CA ASP A 436 -4.73 43.49 -0.38
C ASP A 436 -3.61 44.31 0.30
N GLY A 437 -2.40 43.74 0.40
CA GLY A 437 -1.21 44.43 0.90
C GLY A 437 -1.04 44.45 2.42
N ARG A 438 -1.87 43.72 3.18
CA ARG A 438 -1.69 43.57 4.62
C ARG A 438 -0.54 42.59 4.91
N PRO A 439 0.27 42.83 5.97
CA PRO A 439 1.32 41.89 6.35
C PRO A 439 0.73 40.58 6.89
N ILE A 440 1.27 39.45 6.43
CA ILE A 440 0.97 38.13 6.98
C ILE A 440 1.82 37.94 8.25
N PRO A 441 1.21 37.62 9.40
CA PRO A 441 1.94 37.29 10.63
C PRO A 441 2.96 36.19 10.38
N GLU A 442 4.16 36.31 10.96
CA GLU A 442 5.27 35.37 10.70
C GLU A 442 4.87 33.91 10.93
N GLY A 443 4.19 33.60 12.04
CA GLY A 443 3.71 32.24 12.34
C GLY A 443 2.61 31.71 11.40
N ASN A 444 2.02 32.55 10.55
CA ASN A 444 1.00 32.17 9.57
C ASN A 444 1.53 32.22 8.12
N ARG A 445 2.85 32.24 7.92
CA ARG A 445 3.47 32.08 6.60
C ARG A 445 3.87 30.62 6.40
N CYS A 446 3.58 30.04 5.25
CA CYS A 446 3.90 28.63 4.97
C CYS A 446 5.40 28.34 5.15
N VAL A 447 6.27 29.22 4.64
CA VAL A 447 7.73 29.07 4.71
C VAL A 447 8.29 29.13 6.13
N THR A 448 7.58 29.72 7.10
CA THR A 448 8.05 29.79 8.50
C THR A 448 8.11 28.40 9.13
N CYS A 449 7.06 27.60 8.95
CA CYS A 449 7.01 26.22 9.46
C CYS A 449 7.64 25.23 8.46
N HIS A 450 7.66 25.57 7.16
CA HIS A 450 8.12 24.68 6.10
C HIS A 450 9.25 25.32 5.28
N PHE A 451 10.48 25.33 5.81
CA PHE A 451 11.65 25.85 5.12
C PHE A 451 12.61 24.73 4.64
N PRO A 452 13.37 24.95 3.53
CA PRO A 452 14.37 23.99 3.06
C PRO A 452 15.47 23.71 4.10
N PRO A 453 16.11 22.52 4.09
CA PRO A 453 15.97 21.48 3.08
C PRO A 453 14.88 20.43 3.37
N LEU A 454 14.41 20.33 4.61
CA LEU A 454 13.46 19.29 5.04
C LEU A 454 11.99 19.72 4.91
N TYR A 455 11.73 21.03 4.78
CA TYR A 455 10.37 21.60 4.77
C TYR A 455 9.56 21.21 6.01
N THR A 456 10.23 21.21 7.15
CA THR A 456 9.66 21.09 8.50
C THR A 456 10.56 21.86 9.45
N ASP A 457 9.97 22.57 10.39
CA ASP A 457 10.68 23.25 11.47
C ASP A 457 10.90 22.35 12.69
N ARG A 458 10.38 21.12 12.66
CA ARG A 458 10.47 20.11 13.72
C ARG A 458 9.86 20.59 15.04
N ALA A 459 8.86 21.46 14.94
CA ALA A 459 8.14 22.02 16.07
C ALA A 459 6.65 21.69 15.97
N ARG A 460 5.92 21.99 17.06
CA ARG A 460 4.49 21.74 17.17
C ARG A 460 3.73 23.05 17.05
N HIS A 461 2.69 23.05 16.22
CA HIS A 461 1.87 24.23 15.97
C HIS A 461 0.39 23.88 15.97
N ASP A 462 -0.44 24.84 16.42
CA ASP A 462 -1.88 24.80 16.24
C ASP A 462 -2.26 25.57 14.98
N VAL A 463 -2.51 24.80 13.91
CA VAL A 463 -2.94 25.31 12.60
C VAL A 463 -4.46 25.31 12.44
N GLY A 464 -5.22 25.12 13.53
CA GLY A 464 -6.67 25.19 13.53
C GLY A 464 -7.39 23.92 13.05
N THR A 465 -6.68 22.80 12.96
CA THR A 465 -7.22 21.52 12.46
C THR A 465 -7.70 20.58 13.59
N GLN A 466 -7.68 21.03 14.85
CA GLN A 466 -8.11 20.21 15.97
C GLN A 466 -9.58 19.77 15.84
N GLU A 467 -9.82 18.46 15.91
CA GLU A 467 -11.14 17.87 15.95
C GLU A 467 -11.61 17.58 17.40
N ARG A 468 -12.92 17.35 17.55
CA ARG A 468 -13.57 17.10 18.86
C ARG A 468 -12.88 16.03 19.72
N LEU A 469 -12.28 15.03 19.07
CA LEU A 469 -11.72 13.86 19.73
C LEU A 469 -10.20 13.87 19.77
N ASP A 470 -9.58 14.99 19.41
CA ASP A 470 -8.14 15.20 19.57
C ASP A 470 -7.84 15.74 20.96
N ARG A 471 -6.79 15.20 21.59
CA ARG A 471 -6.32 15.67 22.90
C ARG A 471 -5.68 17.06 22.85
N THR A 472 -5.23 17.49 21.68
CA THR A 472 -4.50 18.75 21.48
C THR A 472 -4.71 19.23 20.05
N GLY A 473 -4.59 20.54 19.84
CA GLY A 473 -4.49 21.13 18.50
C GLY A 473 -3.05 21.33 18.03
N ASN A 474 -2.05 21.07 18.89
CA ASN A 474 -0.65 21.26 18.55
C ASN A 474 -0.07 19.98 17.95
N PHE A 475 0.20 20.02 16.65
CA PHE A 475 0.75 18.89 15.89
C PHE A 475 2.16 19.21 15.38
N ASP A 476 2.99 18.17 15.32
CA ASP A 476 4.28 18.18 14.64
C ASP A 476 4.11 18.58 13.18
N VAL A 477 4.91 19.53 12.71
CA VAL A 477 4.89 19.99 11.33
C VAL A 477 5.51 18.91 10.45
N PRO A 478 4.74 18.25 9.56
CA PRO A 478 5.28 17.21 8.71
C PRO A 478 6.25 17.80 7.68
N HIS A 479 7.26 17.03 7.29
CA HIS A 479 8.07 17.37 6.11
C HIS A 479 7.19 17.39 4.86
N LEU A 480 7.47 18.29 3.91
CA LEU A 480 6.73 18.36 2.64
C LEU A 480 7.39 17.63 1.47
N SER A 481 8.55 17.00 1.71
CA SER A 481 9.26 16.21 0.71
C SER A 481 8.41 15.08 0.13
N ASN A 482 8.19 15.08 -1.18
CA ASN A 482 7.32 14.18 -1.94
C ASN A 482 5.88 14.10 -1.37
N ILE A 483 5.37 15.17 -0.77
CA ILE A 483 4.06 15.12 -0.07
C ILE A 483 2.90 14.74 -1.00
N TYR A 484 3.03 14.97 -2.32
CA TYR A 484 1.99 14.60 -3.30
C TYR A 484 1.60 13.11 -3.27
N ASP A 485 2.50 12.23 -2.78
CA ASP A 485 2.36 10.77 -2.79
C ASP A 485 1.73 10.23 -1.49
N SER A 486 1.47 11.08 -0.49
CA SER A 486 1.12 10.60 0.86
C SER A 486 -0.35 10.82 1.26
N ALA A 487 -1.24 11.11 0.31
CA ALA A 487 -2.65 11.36 0.62
C ALA A 487 -3.28 10.18 1.41
N PRO A 488 -4.20 10.42 2.36
CA PRO A 488 -4.79 11.71 2.70
C PRO A 488 -3.84 12.61 3.52
N TYR A 489 -4.27 13.83 3.81
CA TYR A 489 -3.50 14.88 4.47
C TYR A 489 -4.11 15.30 5.80
N LEU A 490 -3.31 16.04 6.57
CA LEU A 490 -3.56 16.44 7.96
C LEU A 490 -3.43 15.27 8.94
N HIS A 491 -3.39 15.59 10.24
CA HIS A 491 -2.98 14.67 11.29
C HIS A 491 -3.83 13.41 11.43
N ASN A 492 -5.08 13.47 10.98
CA ASN A 492 -6.06 12.40 11.05
C ASN A 492 -6.60 11.99 9.65
N GLY A 493 -5.96 12.47 8.57
CA GLY A 493 -6.32 12.13 7.19
C GLY A 493 -7.66 12.71 6.72
N MET A 494 -8.17 13.76 7.36
CA MET A 494 -9.46 14.37 7.00
C MET A 494 -9.47 15.03 5.62
N ALA A 495 -8.32 15.47 5.10
CA ALA A 495 -8.21 16.08 3.77
C ALA A 495 -7.81 15.04 2.72
N ALA A 496 -8.69 14.71 1.78
CA ALA A 496 -8.39 13.76 0.70
C ALA A 496 -7.44 14.36 -0.36
N THR A 497 -7.42 15.69 -0.49
CA THR A 497 -6.58 16.42 -1.45
C THR A 497 -5.83 17.56 -0.79
N LEU A 498 -4.72 18.01 -1.41
CA LEU A 498 -4.01 19.22 -0.97
C LEU A 498 -4.93 20.44 -0.99
N GLU A 499 -5.87 20.51 -1.92
CA GLU A 499 -6.82 21.62 -2.02
C GLU A 499 -7.73 21.71 -0.79
N GLU A 500 -8.25 20.58 -0.31
CA GLU A 500 -9.17 20.54 0.83
C GLU A 500 -8.55 21.09 2.12
N ILE A 501 -7.22 21.03 2.27
CA ILE A 501 -6.50 21.63 3.40
C ILE A 501 -6.92 23.09 3.56
N TRP A 502 -7.02 23.83 2.46
CA TRP A 502 -7.31 25.27 2.50
C TRP A 502 -8.77 25.62 2.21
N THR A 503 -9.46 24.85 1.36
CA THR A 503 -10.85 25.16 0.98
C THR A 503 -11.89 24.67 1.98
N VAL A 504 -11.56 23.63 2.77
CA VAL A 504 -12.47 23.03 3.75
C VAL A 504 -11.93 23.18 5.17
N TYR A 505 -10.63 22.96 5.36
CA TYR A 505 -10.02 22.80 6.68
C TYR A 505 -9.17 23.99 7.16
N ASN A 506 -9.24 25.15 6.47
CA ASN A 506 -8.61 26.41 6.89
C ASN A 506 -9.59 27.61 6.91
N PRO A 507 -10.76 27.54 7.57
CA PRO A 507 -11.77 28.60 7.51
C PRO A 507 -11.36 29.92 8.18
N TYR A 508 -10.28 29.92 8.96
CA TYR A 508 -9.83 31.06 9.77
C TYR A 508 -8.38 31.47 9.50
N ASP A 509 -7.79 31.05 8.36
CA ASP A 509 -6.41 31.40 7.96
C ASP A 509 -5.34 31.04 9.01
N LYS A 510 -5.57 29.96 9.78
CA LYS A 510 -4.61 29.47 10.78
C LYS A 510 -3.53 28.58 10.17
N HIS A 511 -3.81 27.94 9.03
CA HIS A 511 -2.87 27.09 8.30
C HIS A 511 -2.35 27.81 7.05
N GLY A 512 -1.71 28.96 7.27
CA GLY A 512 -1.43 29.92 6.21
C GLY A 512 -2.62 30.84 5.94
N VAL A 513 -2.32 32.06 5.49
CA VAL A 513 -3.37 32.97 4.99
C VAL A 513 -3.65 32.57 3.54
N THR A 514 -4.82 31.99 3.26
CA THR A 514 -5.18 31.48 1.94
C THR A 514 -6.57 31.92 1.46
N ASN A 515 -7.43 32.42 2.35
CA ASN A 515 -8.79 32.84 1.99
C ASN A 515 -8.86 34.10 1.10
N ASP A 516 -7.76 34.84 0.97
CA ASP A 516 -7.65 35.97 0.02
C ASP A 516 -7.22 35.52 -1.39
N MET A 517 -6.82 34.26 -1.57
CA MET A 517 -6.30 33.74 -2.84
C MET A 517 -7.43 33.49 -3.84
N THR A 518 -7.15 33.77 -5.11
CA THR A 518 -7.97 33.25 -6.22
C THR A 518 -7.76 31.75 -6.39
N LYS A 519 -8.67 31.08 -7.13
CA LYS A 519 -8.52 29.67 -7.47
C LYS A 519 -7.22 29.37 -8.21
N ASP A 520 -6.79 30.26 -9.11
CA ASP A 520 -5.53 30.10 -9.86
C ASP A 520 -4.30 30.21 -8.95
N GLN A 521 -4.31 31.14 -7.99
CA GLN A 521 -3.24 31.26 -6.99
C GLN A 521 -3.14 30.01 -6.11
N LEU A 522 -4.28 29.47 -5.66
CA LEU A 522 -4.29 28.24 -4.88
C LEU A 522 -3.76 27.04 -5.70
N ASN A 523 -4.15 26.94 -6.98
CA ASN A 523 -3.64 25.91 -7.87
C ASN A 523 -2.12 26.05 -8.08
N ASP A 524 -1.62 27.26 -8.30
CA ASP A 524 -0.17 27.52 -8.42
C ASP A 524 0.58 27.10 -7.14
N LEU A 525 0.06 27.44 -5.95
CA LEU A 525 0.62 27.00 -4.66
C LEU A 525 0.70 25.48 -4.57
N ILE A 526 -0.38 24.78 -4.91
CA ILE A 526 -0.43 23.30 -4.92
C ILE A 526 0.60 22.74 -5.91
N GLU A 527 0.72 23.32 -7.11
CA GLU A 527 1.72 22.89 -8.10
C GLU A 527 3.14 23.03 -7.57
N PHE A 528 3.45 24.09 -6.83
CA PHE A 528 4.75 24.21 -6.16
C PHE A 528 4.95 23.15 -5.06
N ILE A 529 3.96 22.94 -4.19
CA ILE A 529 4.06 21.97 -3.08
C ILE A 529 4.30 20.55 -3.60
N LYS A 530 3.71 20.18 -4.73
CA LYS A 530 3.98 18.90 -5.41
C LYS A 530 5.45 18.72 -5.82
N THR A 531 6.21 19.80 -6.00
CA THR A 531 7.63 19.74 -6.38
C THR A 531 8.62 19.52 -5.24
N LEU A 532 8.14 19.55 -3.99
CA LEU A 532 8.99 19.52 -2.79
C LEU A 532 9.56 18.13 -2.49
#